data_AF-A0A954BBL9-F1
#
_entry.id   AF-A0A954BBL9-F1
#
_cell.length_a   1.000
_cell.length_b   1.000
_cell.length_c   1.000
_cell.angle_alpha   90.00
_cell.angle_beta   90.00
_cell.angle_gamma   90.00
#
_symmetry.space_group_name_H-M   'P 1'
#
loop_
_entity.id
_entity.type
_entity.pdbx_description
1 polymer ?
#
loop_
_entity_poly.entity_id
_entity_poly.type
_entity_poly.pdbx_seq_one_letter_code
_entity_poly.pdbx_strand_id
1 'polypeptide(L)'
;AAALFWRHSEATKNLSNDPWSALVGFRLNKPAKSVYWIELDGAPAIARLVEKAEGFDVTIEPSATAAIRREGGASGEPFTFSFGAEKIGDDFRITQGGAQLTAAAVRHGEGLRVFIGANAVDIAFPDPLSGALGHHSAEGSLTAPMPGVITLLKAAPGDSVEAGATLLVMEAMKMEHAIKAPHDGVIKSFRFKAGDQVKDGDLLVEFEESA
;
A
#
# COMPACT_ATOMS: atom_id res chain seq x y z
N ALA A 1 5.24 -4.54 13.47
CA ALA A 1 4.19 -4.19 14.46
C ALA A 1 4.56 -2.99 15.35
N ALA A 2 5.76 -2.92 15.94
CA ALA A 2 6.20 -1.78 16.76
C ALA A 2 6.34 -0.43 16.00
N ALA A 3 6.66 -0.43 14.69
CA ALA A 3 6.70 0.79 13.88
C ALA A 3 5.33 1.47 13.66
N LEU A 4 4.26 0.67 13.66
CA LEU A 4 2.90 1.20 13.59
C LEU A 4 2.60 2.02 14.84
N PHE A 5 3.16 1.60 15.98
CA PHE A 5 3.13 2.33 17.24
C PHE A 5 3.91 3.64 17.18
N TRP A 6 5.04 3.75 16.46
CA TRP A 6 5.80 5.01 16.37
C TRP A 6 5.07 6.06 15.52
N ARG A 7 4.58 5.72 14.32
CA ARG A 7 3.83 6.66 13.47
C ARG A 7 2.46 7.00 14.05
N HIS A 8 1.84 6.03 14.74
CA HIS A 8 0.71 6.31 15.64
C HIS A 8 1.17 7.28 16.73
N SER A 9 2.19 6.98 17.54
CA SER A 9 2.65 7.83 18.66
C SER A 9 3.16 9.23 18.29
N GLU A 10 3.67 9.47 17.08
CA GLU A 10 3.99 10.83 16.59
C GLU A 10 2.73 11.55 16.12
N ALA A 11 1.77 10.83 15.52
CA ALA A 11 0.49 11.37 15.08
C ALA A 11 -0.63 11.33 16.15
N THR A 12 -0.40 10.64 17.27
CA THR A 12 -1.24 10.48 18.47
C THR A 12 -0.48 10.91 19.72
N LYS A 13 0.61 11.66 19.55
CA LYS A 13 1.11 12.54 20.60
C LYS A 13 -0.04 13.49 20.92
N ASN A 14 -0.86 13.10 21.89
CA ASN A 14 -1.61 13.96 22.78
C ASN A 14 -0.58 14.91 23.41
N LEU A 15 -0.20 15.96 22.67
CA LEU A 15 0.42 17.15 23.23
C LEU A 15 -0.66 18.07 23.81
N SER A 16 -1.95 17.74 23.63
CA SER A 16 -3.10 18.39 24.24
C SER A 16 -4.29 17.43 24.35
N ASN A 17 -5.22 17.68 25.28
CA ASN A 17 -6.54 17.02 25.37
C ASN A 17 -7.47 17.37 24.17
N ASP A 18 -6.90 17.74 23.03
CA ASP A 18 -7.63 18.17 21.84
C ASP A 18 -7.93 16.96 20.94
N PRO A 19 -9.22 16.63 20.69
CA PRO A 19 -9.60 15.56 19.77
C PRO A 19 -9.09 15.75 18.33
N TRP A 20 -8.62 16.94 17.95
CA TRP A 20 -8.04 17.23 16.62
C TRP A 20 -6.54 16.94 16.49
N SER A 21 -5.86 16.60 17.60
CA SER A 21 -4.41 16.32 17.60
C SER A 21 -4.06 14.93 17.05
N ALA A 22 -5.03 14.00 17.01
CA ALA A 22 -4.90 12.68 16.39
C ALA A 22 -5.29 12.74 14.90
N LEU A 23 -4.31 13.04 14.02
CA LEU A 23 -4.56 13.23 12.59
C LEU A 23 -4.87 11.94 11.81
N VAL A 24 -4.78 10.78 12.46
CA VAL A 24 -4.96 9.47 11.81
C VAL A 24 -5.88 8.58 12.63
N GLY A 25 -6.87 7.98 11.98
CA GLY A 25 -7.69 6.91 12.57
C GLY A 25 -8.71 7.32 13.63
N PHE A 26 -8.87 8.63 13.93
CA PHE A 26 -9.89 9.14 14.85
C PHE A 26 -11.30 8.69 14.46
N ARG A 27 -12.09 8.27 15.47
CA ARG A 27 -13.50 7.92 15.31
C ARG A 27 -14.28 8.39 16.53
N LEU A 28 -15.39 9.09 16.27
CA LEU A 28 -16.29 9.52 17.35
C LEU A 28 -16.84 8.30 18.09
N ASN A 29 -16.62 8.23 19.41
CA ASN A 29 -17.09 7.16 20.31
C ASN A 29 -16.61 5.74 19.94
N LYS A 30 -15.53 5.59 19.16
CA LYS A 30 -14.94 4.28 18.82
C LYS A 30 -13.42 4.33 18.95
N PRO A 31 -12.75 3.19 19.21
CA PRO A 31 -11.30 3.14 19.23
C PRO A 31 -10.68 3.61 17.91
N ALA A 32 -9.50 4.21 17.99
CA ALA A 32 -8.76 4.64 16.81
C ALA A 32 -8.43 3.43 15.94
N LYS A 33 -8.68 3.55 14.63
CA LYS A 33 -8.41 2.49 13.65
C LYS A 33 -7.53 3.02 12.52
N SER A 34 -6.38 2.40 12.36
CA SER A 34 -5.40 2.74 11.32
C SER A 34 -5.25 1.57 10.34
N VAL A 35 -5.08 1.86 9.05
CA VAL A 35 -4.93 0.86 7.99
C VAL A 35 -3.67 1.20 7.21
N TYR A 36 -2.83 0.20 7.00
CA TYR A 36 -1.54 0.34 6.34
C TYR A 36 -1.39 -0.71 5.25
N TRP A 37 -0.87 -0.27 4.11
CA TRP A 37 -0.36 -1.14 3.06
C TRP A 37 1.06 -1.54 3.47
N ILE A 38 1.32 -2.83 3.56
CA ILE A 38 2.61 -3.38 3.96
C ILE A 38 3.05 -4.45 2.96
N GLU A 39 4.31 -4.84 3.04
CA GLU A 39 4.83 -6.04 2.37
C GLU A 39 5.09 -7.12 3.43
N LEU A 40 4.68 -8.35 3.13
CA LEU A 40 4.85 -9.53 3.98
C LEU A 40 5.42 -10.65 3.10
N ASP A 41 6.64 -11.12 3.43
CA ASP A 41 7.35 -12.17 2.69
C ASP A 41 7.45 -11.93 1.17
N GLY A 42 7.67 -10.67 0.76
CA GLY A 42 7.75 -10.29 -0.66
C GLY A 42 6.40 -10.05 -1.34
N ALA A 43 5.27 -10.18 -0.63
CA ALA A 43 3.94 -10.01 -1.17
C ALA A 43 3.17 -8.85 -0.49
N PRO A 44 2.29 -8.13 -1.21
CA PRO A 44 1.51 -7.05 -0.62
C PRO A 44 0.48 -7.58 0.38
N ALA A 45 0.34 -6.89 1.51
CA ALA A 45 -0.64 -7.19 2.53
C ALA A 45 -1.23 -5.91 3.13
N ILE A 46 -2.39 -6.03 3.78
CA ILE A 46 -3.00 -4.92 4.51
C ILE A 46 -2.98 -5.22 5.99
N ALA A 47 -2.36 -4.32 6.75
CA ALA A 47 -2.41 -4.33 8.21
C ALA A 47 -3.48 -3.36 8.71
N ARG A 48 -4.40 -3.85 9.53
CA ARG A 48 -5.36 -3.03 10.27
C ARG A 48 -5.04 -3.07 11.73
N LEU A 49 -4.91 -1.90 12.33
CA LEU A 49 -4.63 -1.75 13.74
C LEU A 49 -5.79 -1.06 14.43
N VAL A 50 -6.20 -1.60 15.56
CA VAL A 50 -7.17 -1.00 16.47
C VAL A 50 -6.47 -0.80 17.80
N GLU A 51 -6.40 0.45 18.24
CA GLU A 51 -5.80 0.80 19.53
C GLU A 51 -6.68 0.33 20.69
N LYS A 52 -6.04 -0.19 21.73
CA LYS A 52 -6.61 -0.59 23.02
C LYS A 52 -5.93 0.20 24.13
N ALA A 53 -6.54 0.16 25.32
CA ALA A 53 -6.00 0.83 26.51
C ALA A 53 -4.52 0.49 26.80
N GLU A 54 -4.08 -0.74 26.51
CA GLU A 54 -2.72 -1.21 26.78
C GLU A 54 -2.02 -1.81 25.55
N GLY A 55 -2.41 -1.42 24.33
CA GLY A 55 -1.79 -1.99 23.12
C GLY A 55 -2.64 -1.93 21.87
N PHE A 56 -2.50 -2.97 21.03
CA PHE A 56 -3.10 -3.02 19.70
C PHE A 56 -3.68 -4.39 19.40
N ASP A 57 -4.85 -4.40 18.76
CA ASP A 57 -5.28 -5.53 17.94
C ASP A 57 -4.83 -5.28 16.51
N VAL A 58 -4.21 -6.30 15.92
CA VAL A 58 -3.71 -6.26 14.54
C VAL A 58 -4.35 -7.37 13.75
N THR A 59 -4.99 -7.01 12.64
CA THR A 59 -5.44 -7.95 11.62
C THR A 59 -4.57 -7.75 10.39
N ILE A 60 -3.93 -8.81 9.92
CA ILE A 60 -3.20 -8.83 8.66
C ILE A 60 -4.02 -9.61 7.64
N GLU A 61 -4.28 -8.97 6.50
CA GLU A 61 -4.89 -9.60 5.34
C GLU A 61 -3.77 -9.80 4.30
N PRO A 62 -3.17 -11.00 4.20
CA PRO A 62 -2.10 -11.26 3.24
C PRO A 62 -2.62 -11.30 1.81
N SER A 63 -1.76 -10.96 0.85
CA SER A 63 -2.10 -10.85 -0.57
C SER A 63 -3.33 -9.96 -0.83
N ALA A 64 -3.61 -9.02 0.07
CA ALA A 64 -4.75 -8.12 -0.05
C ALA A 64 -4.29 -6.82 -0.70
N THR A 65 -4.68 -6.60 -1.95
CA THR A 65 -4.54 -5.31 -2.64
C THR A 65 -5.91 -4.66 -2.85
N ALA A 66 -5.95 -3.34 -3.11
CA ALA A 66 -7.19 -2.69 -3.54
C ALA A 66 -7.73 -3.31 -4.85
N ALA A 67 -6.82 -3.71 -5.75
CA ALA A 67 -7.12 -4.38 -7.00
C ALA A 67 -7.75 -5.77 -6.78
N ILE A 68 -7.15 -6.62 -5.92
CA ILE A 68 -7.66 -7.97 -5.63
C ILE A 68 -9.09 -7.93 -5.07
N ARG A 69 -9.40 -6.98 -4.18
CA ARG A 69 -10.78 -6.83 -3.65
C ARG A 69 -11.79 -6.35 -4.69
N ARG A 70 -11.34 -5.59 -5.69
CA ARG A 70 -12.18 -5.06 -6.77
C ARG A 70 -12.47 -6.11 -7.83
N GLU A 71 -11.49 -6.97 -8.11
CA GLU A 71 -11.52 -8.03 -9.11
C GLU A 71 -12.08 -9.36 -8.58
N GLY A 72 -12.41 -9.44 -7.28
CA GLY A 72 -12.91 -10.66 -6.65
C GLY A 72 -11.85 -11.75 -6.48
N GLY A 73 -10.57 -11.38 -6.51
CA GLY A 73 -9.46 -12.28 -6.24
C GLY A 73 -9.42 -12.72 -4.77
N ALA A 74 -8.85 -13.89 -4.52
CA ALA A 74 -8.70 -14.41 -3.17
C ALA A 74 -7.54 -13.71 -2.46
N SER A 75 -7.83 -12.92 -1.42
CA SER A 75 -6.83 -12.60 -0.40
C SER A 75 -6.52 -13.86 0.41
N GLY A 76 -5.30 -13.98 0.94
CA GLY A 76 -5.01 -15.05 1.89
C GLY A 76 -5.85 -14.89 3.16
N GLU A 77 -5.98 -15.97 3.94
CA GLU A 77 -6.79 -15.95 5.16
C GLU A 77 -6.29 -14.88 6.14
N PRO A 78 -7.15 -13.94 6.56
CA PRO A 78 -6.76 -12.93 7.54
C PRO A 78 -6.38 -13.59 8.86
N PHE A 79 -5.25 -13.18 9.44
CA PHE A 79 -4.87 -13.58 10.78
C PHE A 79 -4.83 -12.37 11.71
N THR A 80 -5.20 -12.60 12.97
CA THR A 80 -5.29 -11.55 13.98
C THR A 80 -4.43 -11.90 15.19
N PHE A 81 -3.73 -10.90 15.72
CA PHE A 81 -2.98 -11.02 16.95
C PHE A 81 -3.06 -9.72 17.75
N SER A 82 -2.85 -9.82 19.05
CA SER A 82 -2.79 -8.67 19.95
C SER A 82 -1.42 -8.59 20.58
N PHE A 83 -0.94 -7.36 20.77
CA PHE A 83 0.25 -7.12 21.58
C PHE A 83 0.08 -5.83 22.40
N GLY A 84 0.61 -5.86 23.61
CA GLY A 84 0.83 -4.67 24.40
C GLY A 84 2.08 -3.95 23.93
N ALA A 85 2.08 -2.63 23.99
CA ALA A 85 3.27 -1.86 23.66
C ALA A 85 3.37 -0.60 24.50
N GLU A 86 4.56 -0.36 25.02
CA GLU A 86 4.90 0.75 25.90
C GLU A 86 6.19 1.39 25.38
N LYS A 87 6.22 2.71 25.25
CA LYS A 87 7.43 3.43 24.84
C LYS A 87 8.37 3.61 26.03
N ILE A 88 9.64 3.28 25.86
CA ILE A 88 10.68 3.38 26.89
C ILE A 88 11.90 4.08 26.30
N GLY A 89 12.05 5.38 26.58
CA GLY A 89 13.05 6.19 25.91
C GLY A 89 12.75 6.27 24.40
N ASP A 90 13.71 5.85 23.58
CA ASP A 90 13.56 5.76 22.12
C ASP A 90 13.10 4.39 21.63
N ASP A 91 13.06 3.40 22.52
CA ASP A 91 12.65 2.03 22.24
C ASP A 91 11.19 1.77 22.64
N PHE A 92 10.72 0.57 22.32
CA PHE A 92 9.42 0.04 22.69
C PHE A 92 9.57 -1.29 23.41
N ARG A 93 8.87 -1.44 24.53
CA ARG A 93 8.60 -2.75 25.14
C ARG A 93 7.31 -3.30 24.55
N ILE A 94 7.42 -4.43 23.88
CA ILE A 94 6.31 -5.17 23.29
C ILE A 94 6.00 -6.37 24.19
N THR A 95 4.73 -6.51 24.59
CA THR A 95 4.23 -7.63 25.39
C THR A 95 3.31 -8.49 24.55
N GLN A 96 3.62 -9.77 24.35
CA GLN A 96 2.78 -10.72 23.61
C GLN A 96 2.77 -12.07 24.32
N GLY A 97 1.58 -12.59 24.65
CA GLY A 97 1.45 -13.90 25.30
C GLY A 97 2.20 -14.01 26.65
N GLY A 98 2.40 -12.90 27.37
CA GLY A 98 3.16 -12.85 28.62
C GLY A 98 4.68 -12.68 28.45
N ALA A 99 5.22 -12.81 27.24
CA ALA A 99 6.61 -12.49 26.94
C ALA A 99 6.78 -10.99 26.70
N GLN A 100 7.93 -10.43 27.11
CA GLN A 100 8.32 -9.05 26.84
C GLN A 100 9.54 -9.02 25.93
N LEU A 101 9.49 -8.16 24.92
CA LEU A 101 10.50 -7.98 23.90
C LEU A 101 10.81 -6.49 23.79
N THR A 102 12.08 -6.13 23.58
CA THR A 102 12.44 -4.76 23.22
C THR A 102 12.48 -4.63 21.70
N ALA A 103 11.87 -3.57 21.18
CA ALA A 103 11.88 -3.23 19.78
C ALA A 103 12.33 -1.78 19.57
N ALA A 104 13.18 -1.54 18.59
CA ALA A 104 13.54 -0.20 18.14
C ALA A 104 12.92 0.06 16.77
N ALA A 105 12.49 1.29 16.48
CA ALA A 105 11.98 1.67 15.17
C ALA A 105 12.71 2.92 14.67
N VAL A 106 13.30 2.84 13.48
CA VAL A 106 14.04 3.95 12.85
C VAL A 106 13.50 4.25 11.46
N ARG A 107 13.55 5.50 11.03
CA ARG A 107 13.18 5.87 9.64
C ARG A 107 14.16 5.26 8.65
N HIS A 108 13.63 4.62 7.61
CA HIS A 108 14.40 3.95 6.58
C HIS A 108 13.58 3.96 5.27
N GLY A 109 14.11 4.59 4.21
CA GLY A 109 13.39 4.78 2.94
C GLY A 109 12.09 5.57 3.10
N GLU A 110 11.02 5.11 2.44
CA GLU A 110 9.64 5.64 2.57
C GLU A 110 8.89 5.08 3.80
N GLY A 111 9.62 4.50 4.75
CA GLY A 111 9.06 3.66 5.79
C GLY A 111 9.83 3.71 7.11
N LEU A 112 9.68 2.63 7.88
CA LEU A 112 10.40 2.37 9.11
C LEU A 112 11.07 1.00 9.03
N ARG A 113 12.30 0.91 9.54
CA ARG A 113 12.91 -0.36 9.91
C ARG A 113 12.65 -0.63 11.39
N VAL A 114 12.03 -1.76 11.69
CA VAL A 114 11.77 -2.23 13.06
C VAL A 114 12.77 -3.31 13.41
N PHE A 115 13.49 -3.14 14.51
CA PHE A 115 14.34 -4.16 15.10
C PHE A 115 13.61 -4.82 16.25
N ILE A 116 13.61 -6.16 16.31
CA ILE A 116 13.14 -6.96 17.45
C ILE A 116 14.22 -8.00 17.74
N GLY A 117 14.97 -7.80 18.82
CA GLY A 117 16.18 -8.60 19.08
C GLY A 117 17.19 -8.45 17.92
N ALA A 118 17.62 -9.58 17.34
CA ALA A 118 18.55 -9.60 16.20
C ALA A 118 17.87 -9.50 14.82
N ASN A 119 16.53 -9.51 14.78
CA ASN A 119 15.77 -9.46 13.53
C ASN A 119 15.39 -8.02 13.18
N ALA A 120 15.38 -7.70 11.89
CA ALA A 120 14.90 -6.43 11.36
C ALA A 120 13.81 -6.66 10.32
N VAL A 121 12.77 -5.83 10.33
CA VAL A 121 11.68 -5.85 9.36
C VAL A 121 11.45 -4.43 8.85
N ASP A 122 11.47 -4.25 7.53
CA ASP A 122 11.11 -3.01 6.89
C ASP A 122 9.59 -2.92 6.71
N ILE A 123 9.01 -1.76 7.04
CA ILE A 123 7.61 -1.43 6.84
C ILE A 123 7.56 -0.16 5.99
N ALA A 124 7.20 -0.31 4.71
CA ALA A 124 6.98 0.81 3.82
C ALA A 124 5.65 1.51 4.15
N PHE A 125 5.60 2.83 3.96
CA PHE A 125 4.35 3.61 4.02
C PHE A 125 4.12 4.32 2.68
N PRO A 126 3.71 3.58 1.63
CA PRO A 126 3.51 4.18 0.32
C PRO A 126 2.47 5.29 0.41
N ASP A 127 2.77 6.44 -0.20
CA ASP A 127 1.85 7.56 -0.25
C ASP A 127 0.62 7.19 -1.10
N PRO A 128 -0.60 7.19 -0.52
CA PRO A 128 -1.82 6.86 -1.26
C PRO A 128 -2.14 7.81 -2.42
N LEU A 129 -1.52 8.98 -2.48
CA LEU A 129 -1.67 9.96 -3.57
C LEU A 129 -0.51 9.92 -4.58
N SER A 130 0.58 9.20 -4.30
CA SER A 130 1.72 9.08 -5.23
C SER A 130 1.39 8.33 -6.52
N GLY A 131 0.19 7.72 -6.60
CA GLY A 131 -0.21 6.90 -7.74
C GLY A 131 0.42 5.50 -7.75
N ALA A 132 1.41 5.22 -6.89
CA ALA A 132 2.08 3.91 -6.77
C ALA A 132 1.20 2.81 -6.15
N LEU A 133 0.01 3.15 -5.62
CA LEU A 133 -1.02 2.18 -5.23
C LEU A 133 -2.10 2.00 -6.32
N GLY A 134 -1.96 2.67 -7.45
CA GLY A 134 -2.82 2.52 -8.62
C GLY A 134 -2.40 1.32 -9.44
N HIS A 135 -3.04 0.18 -9.19
CA HIS A 135 -3.21 -0.87 -10.21
C HIS A 135 -1.92 -1.49 -10.77
N HIS A 136 -0.95 -1.78 -9.90
CA HIS A 136 0.15 -2.67 -10.23
C HIS A 136 -0.24 -4.10 -9.86
N SER A 137 -0.56 -4.92 -10.85
CA SER A 137 -0.40 -6.37 -10.73
C SER A 137 1.08 -6.66 -10.60
N ALA A 138 1.44 -7.60 -9.71
CA ALA A 138 2.81 -7.96 -9.32
C ALA A 138 3.67 -8.58 -10.44
N GLU A 139 3.35 -8.33 -11.71
CA GLU A 139 3.89 -9.07 -12.85
C GLU A 139 3.98 -8.21 -14.13
N GLY A 140 4.33 -6.92 -14.00
CA GLY A 140 4.58 -6.08 -15.18
C GLY A 140 3.33 -5.83 -16.02
N SER A 141 2.15 -5.67 -15.42
CA SER A 141 0.92 -5.40 -16.15
C SER A 141 0.24 -4.12 -15.66
N LEU A 142 -0.28 -3.34 -16.61
CA LEU A 142 -0.97 -2.09 -16.35
C LEU A 142 -2.46 -2.26 -16.68
N THR A 143 -3.33 -1.99 -15.71
CA THR A 143 -4.79 -2.13 -15.85
C THR A 143 -5.51 -0.78 -15.89
N ALA A 144 -6.75 -0.79 -16.38
CA ALA A 144 -7.58 0.40 -16.48
C ALA A 144 -8.04 0.85 -15.08
N PRO A 145 -7.76 2.10 -14.65
CA PRO A 145 -8.12 2.57 -13.31
C PRO A 145 -9.63 2.84 -13.14
N MET A 146 -10.33 2.98 -14.27
CA MET A 146 -11.75 3.33 -14.34
C MET A 146 -12.32 2.94 -15.72
N PRO A 147 -13.65 2.74 -15.83
CA PRO A 147 -14.26 2.42 -17.12
C PRO A 147 -14.18 3.61 -18.06
N GLY A 148 -13.84 3.36 -19.33
CA GLY A 148 -13.61 4.42 -20.31
C GLY A 148 -13.45 3.89 -21.73
N VAL A 149 -12.95 4.74 -22.62
CA VAL A 149 -12.65 4.40 -24.01
C VAL A 149 -11.18 4.71 -24.29
N ILE A 150 -10.46 3.80 -24.93
CA ILE A 150 -9.08 4.08 -25.36
C ILE A 150 -9.13 5.10 -26.49
N THR A 151 -8.50 6.25 -26.33
CA THR A 151 -8.48 7.29 -27.37
C THR A 151 -7.23 7.20 -28.23
N LEU A 152 -6.10 6.79 -27.65
CA LEU A 152 -4.81 6.74 -28.35
C LEU A 152 -3.87 5.69 -27.76
N LEU A 153 -3.20 4.93 -28.62
CA LEU A 153 -1.99 4.17 -28.25
C LEU A 153 -0.77 5.00 -28.68
N LYS A 154 0.09 5.35 -27.73
CA LYS A 154 1.26 6.22 -27.95
C LYS A 154 2.53 5.44 -28.26
N ALA A 155 2.57 4.17 -27.88
CA ALA A 155 3.68 3.26 -28.12
C ALA A 155 3.18 1.97 -28.78
N ALA A 156 4.10 1.18 -29.31
CA ALA A 156 3.84 -0.09 -29.98
C ALA A 156 4.46 -1.27 -29.22
N PRO A 157 3.90 -2.49 -29.37
CA PRO A 157 4.58 -3.69 -28.91
C PRO A 157 6.00 -3.79 -29.48
N GLY A 158 6.97 -4.04 -28.60
CA GLY A 158 8.41 -4.07 -28.89
C GLY A 158 9.15 -2.77 -28.61
N ASP A 159 8.44 -1.66 -28.34
CA ASP A 159 9.08 -0.39 -28.02
C ASP A 159 9.70 -0.42 -26.61
N SER A 160 10.91 0.10 -26.50
CA SER A 160 11.54 0.43 -25.21
C SER A 160 11.10 1.82 -24.77
N VAL A 161 10.70 1.94 -23.52
CA VAL A 161 10.14 3.17 -22.93
C VAL A 161 10.78 3.42 -21.58
N GLU A 162 10.99 4.69 -21.26
CA GLU A 162 11.51 5.14 -19.97
C GLU A 162 10.36 5.29 -18.95
N ALA A 163 10.71 5.23 -17.67
CA ALA A 163 9.80 5.51 -16.57
C ALA A 163 9.09 6.86 -16.76
N GLY A 164 7.76 6.87 -16.61
CA GLY A 164 6.92 8.04 -16.80
C GLY A 164 6.51 8.34 -18.26
N ALA A 165 7.02 7.59 -19.24
CA ALA A 165 6.60 7.72 -20.63
C ALA A 165 5.12 7.34 -20.80
N THR A 166 4.36 8.12 -21.59
CA THR A 166 2.95 7.83 -21.87
C THR A 166 2.82 6.68 -22.86
N LEU A 167 2.14 5.60 -22.46
CA LEU A 167 1.94 4.40 -23.26
C LEU A 167 0.64 4.45 -24.06
N LEU A 168 -0.43 4.90 -23.42
CA LEU A 168 -1.74 5.11 -24.03
C LEU A 168 -2.52 6.19 -23.30
N VAL A 169 -3.59 6.66 -23.93
CA VAL A 169 -4.55 7.61 -23.38
C VAL A 169 -5.94 7.01 -23.47
N MET A 170 -6.72 7.20 -22.41
CA MET A 170 -8.13 6.82 -22.36
C MET A 170 -8.99 8.01 -21.94
N GLU A 171 -10.21 8.08 -22.43
CA GLU A 171 -11.22 9.01 -21.97
C GLU A 171 -12.15 8.32 -20.98
N ALA A 172 -12.30 8.91 -19.80
CA ALA A 172 -13.25 8.47 -18.80
C ALA A 172 -13.80 9.68 -18.04
N MET A 173 -15.09 9.65 -17.69
CA MET A 173 -15.75 10.76 -16.99
C MET A 173 -15.55 12.15 -17.64
N LYS A 174 -15.50 12.21 -18.98
CA LYS A 174 -15.24 13.43 -19.79
C LYS A 174 -13.84 14.02 -19.62
N MET A 175 -12.90 13.22 -19.11
CA MET A 175 -11.52 13.60 -18.89
C MET A 175 -10.59 12.59 -19.57
N GLU A 176 -9.46 13.09 -20.08
CA GLU A 176 -8.39 12.23 -20.60
C GLU A 176 -7.48 11.78 -19.45
N HIS A 177 -7.15 10.50 -19.45
CA HIS A 177 -6.24 9.86 -18.51
C HIS A 177 -5.11 9.19 -19.30
N ALA A 178 -3.88 9.63 -19.04
CA ALA A 178 -2.68 9.05 -19.63
C ALA A 178 -2.16 7.92 -18.73
N ILE A 179 -2.03 6.72 -19.30
CA ILE A 179 -1.38 5.58 -18.64
C ILE A 179 0.11 5.64 -18.96
N LYS A 180 0.94 5.67 -17.91
CA LYS A 180 2.40 5.87 -18.00
C LYS A 180 3.16 4.62 -17.61
N ALA A 181 4.37 4.48 -18.15
CA ALA A 181 5.32 3.45 -17.74
C ALA A 181 5.72 3.65 -16.27
N PRO A 182 5.66 2.62 -15.42
CA PRO A 182 6.07 2.72 -14.02
C PRO A 182 7.60 2.71 -13.85
N HIS A 183 8.32 2.05 -14.75
CA HIS A 183 9.78 1.93 -14.78
C HIS A 183 10.25 1.78 -16.24
N ASP A 184 11.56 1.75 -16.46
CA ASP A 184 12.14 1.51 -17.78
C ASP A 184 11.83 0.08 -18.24
N GLY A 185 11.44 -0.10 -19.49
CA GLY A 185 11.02 -1.42 -19.95
C GLY A 185 10.62 -1.50 -21.41
N VAL A 186 10.10 -2.66 -21.79
CA VAL A 186 9.65 -2.98 -23.15
C VAL A 186 8.17 -3.35 -23.11
N ILE A 187 7.42 -2.83 -24.07
CA ILE A 187 6.00 -3.16 -24.21
C ILE A 187 5.86 -4.53 -24.87
N LYS A 188 5.25 -5.50 -24.20
CA LYS A 188 4.98 -6.82 -24.79
C LYS A 188 3.76 -6.80 -25.70
N SER A 189 2.65 -6.25 -25.22
CA SER A 189 1.40 -6.21 -25.99
C SER A 189 0.40 -5.19 -25.43
N PHE A 190 -0.53 -4.74 -26.28
CA PHE A 190 -1.74 -4.03 -25.87
C PHE A 190 -2.95 -4.95 -26.07
N ARG A 191 -3.85 -5.00 -25.08
CA ARG A 191 -5.07 -5.82 -25.14
C ARG A 191 -6.25 -5.14 -25.84
N PHE A 192 -6.15 -3.82 -26.02
CA PHE A 192 -7.20 -2.97 -26.61
C PHE A 192 -6.62 -2.05 -27.68
N LYS A 193 -7.49 -1.55 -28.55
CA LYS A 193 -7.18 -0.58 -29.60
C LYS A 193 -7.90 0.74 -29.33
N ALA A 194 -7.46 1.80 -30.01
CA ALA A 194 -8.17 3.07 -29.99
C ALA A 194 -9.62 2.89 -30.49
N GLY A 195 -10.57 3.45 -29.74
CA GLY A 195 -12.01 3.28 -29.90
C GLY A 195 -12.63 2.19 -29.03
N ASP A 196 -11.84 1.29 -28.45
CA ASP A 196 -12.37 0.19 -27.63
C ASP A 196 -12.82 0.69 -26.26
N GLN A 197 -13.96 0.16 -25.80
CA GLN A 197 -14.46 0.40 -24.46
C GLN A 197 -13.81 -0.57 -23.48
N VAL A 198 -13.26 -0.02 -22.40
CA VAL A 198 -12.61 -0.78 -21.34
C VAL A 198 -13.40 -0.64 -20.05
N LYS A 199 -13.45 -1.73 -19.29
CA LYS A 199 -13.95 -1.73 -17.92
C LYS A 199 -12.79 -1.40 -17.00
N ASP A 200 -13.18 -0.97 -15.82
CA ASP A 200 -12.29 -0.88 -14.70
C ASP A 200 -11.64 -2.23 -14.35
N GLY A 201 -10.33 -2.21 -14.11
CA GLY A 201 -9.51 -3.39 -13.85
C GLY A 201 -9.08 -4.17 -15.10
N ASP A 202 -9.57 -3.81 -16.30
CA ASP A 202 -9.18 -4.50 -17.52
C ASP A 202 -7.67 -4.34 -17.79
N LEU A 203 -6.99 -5.45 -18.08
CA LEU A 203 -5.59 -5.44 -18.47
C LEU A 203 -5.41 -4.66 -19.77
N LEU A 204 -4.64 -3.57 -19.75
CA LEU A 204 -4.42 -2.73 -20.91
C LEU A 204 -3.12 -3.07 -21.63
N VAL A 205 -2.02 -3.14 -20.86
CA VAL A 205 -0.65 -3.29 -21.38
C VAL A 205 0.06 -4.40 -20.62
N GLU A 206 0.69 -5.31 -21.37
CA GLU A 206 1.73 -6.18 -20.84
C GLU A 206 3.07 -5.50 -21.02
N PHE A 207 3.82 -5.42 -19.93
CA PHE A 207 5.04 -4.65 -19.80
C PHE A 207 6.13 -5.52 -19.19
N GLU A 208 7.36 -5.37 -19.67
CA GLU A 208 8.51 -6.09 -19.15
C GLU A 208 9.57 -5.09 -18.71
N GLU A 209 9.93 -5.15 -17.43
CA GLU A 209 11.00 -4.33 -16.87
C GLU A 209 12.32 -4.67 -17.55
N SER A 210 13.06 -3.64 -17.95
CA SER A 210 14.44 -3.78 -18.38
C SER A 210 15.34 -3.66 -17.17
N ALA A 211 16.17 -4.68 -16.95
CA ALA A 211 17.10 -4.78 -15.81
C ALA A 211 18.23 -3.74 -15.85
#